data_AF-A0A380E3B2-F1
#
_entry.id   AF-A0A380E3B2-F1
#
_cell.length_a   1.000
_cell.length_b   1.000
_cell.length_c   1.000
_cell.angle_alpha   90.00
_cell.angle_beta   90.00
_cell.angle_gamma   90.00
#
_symmetry.space_group_name_H-M   'P 1'
#
loop_
_entity.id
_entity.type
_entity.pdbx_description
1 polymer ?
#
loop_
_entity_poly.entity_id
_entity_poly.type
_entity_poly.pdbx_seq_one_letter_code
_entity_poly.pdbx_strand_id
1 'polypeptide(L)'
;MEIVEALLSEGYQFDLIHAQNSASFYREGQILLPHHTHARVGIALYGSRPYSSLNQHDIVQSLTVKAHVIQVREVQVGDYCGYSFAFEVTKNNTKLAVVDIGYGDGILRTRAKHEALINGKRYPIRALMMSHMLLK
;
A
#
# COMPACT_ATOMS: atom_id res chain seq x y z
N MET A 1 -10.55 0.51 -30.88
CA MET A 1 -10.67 -0.87 -31.41
C MET A 1 -10.52 -0.89 -32.93
N GLU A 2 -10.79 0.23 -33.61
CA GLU A 2 -10.61 0.41 -35.05
C GLU A 2 -9.26 -0.06 -35.62
N ILE A 3 -8.14 0.15 -34.93
CA ILE A 3 -6.82 -0.24 -35.48
C ILE A 3 -6.60 -1.76 -35.56
N VAL A 4 -7.08 -2.52 -34.56
CA VAL A 4 -6.91 -3.98 -34.55
C VAL A 4 -7.78 -4.60 -35.63
N GLU A 5 -9.03 -4.15 -35.72
CA GLU A 5 -9.95 -4.59 -36.77
C GLU A 5 -9.43 -4.24 -38.17
N ALA A 6 -8.89 -3.04 -38.38
CA ALA A 6 -8.30 -2.63 -39.66
C ALA A 6 -7.15 -3.56 -40.07
N LEU A 7 -6.18 -3.81 -39.18
CA LEU A 7 -5.06 -4.69 -39.47
C LEU A 7 -5.49 -6.14 -39.75
N LEU A 8 -6.46 -6.66 -39.00
CA LEU A 8 -7.00 -8.00 -39.26
C LEU A 8 -7.73 -8.06 -40.62
N SER A 9 -8.46 -6.99 -41.00
CA SER A 9 -9.16 -6.90 -42.30
C SER A 9 -8.21 -6.79 -43.50
N GLU A 10 -7.02 -6.22 -43.30
CA GLU A 10 -5.93 -6.19 -44.28
C GLU A 10 -5.16 -7.52 -44.37
N GLY A 11 -5.52 -8.52 -43.54
CA GLY A 11 -4.96 -9.86 -43.57
C GLY A 11 -3.76 -10.09 -42.63
N TYR A 12 -3.37 -9.10 -41.82
CA TYR A 12 -2.35 -9.31 -40.80
C TYR A 12 -2.84 -10.31 -39.75
N GLN A 13 -1.93 -11.15 -39.25
CA GLN A 13 -2.20 -12.15 -38.22
C GLN A 13 -1.27 -11.91 -37.03
N PHE A 14 -1.81 -12.03 -35.82
CA PHE A 14 -1.06 -11.85 -34.58
C PHE A 14 -1.42 -12.97 -33.60
N ASP A 15 -0.40 -13.62 -33.04
CA ASP A 15 -0.61 -14.65 -32.02
C ASP A 15 -1.02 -14.04 -30.67
N LEU A 16 -0.53 -12.83 -30.38
CA LEU A 16 -0.69 -12.17 -29.09
C LEU A 16 -1.20 -10.74 -29.28
N ILE A 17 -2.48 -10.54 -28.97
CA ILE A 17 -3.11 -9.24 -28.89
C ILE A 17 -3.49 -8.96 -27.43
N HIS A 18 -2.94 -7.89 -26.84
CA HIS A 18 -3.26 -7.48 -25.48
C HIS A 18 -3.14 -5.97 -25.26
N ALA A 19 -4.10 -5.37 -24.58
CA ALA A 19 -4.08 -3.95 -24.20
C ALA A 19 -4.57 -3.71 -22.77
N GLN A 20 -5.34 -4.64 -22.18
CA GLN A 20 -5.88 -4.50 -20.83
C GLN A 20 -4.80 -4.68 -19.76
N ASN A 21 -4.66 -3.70 -18.86
CA ASN A 21 -3.99 -3.85 -17.58
C ASN A 21 -5.01 -4.27 -16.49
N SER A 22 -4.61 -4.33 -15.21
CA SER A 22 -5.55 -4.60 -14.10
C SER A 22 -6.78 -3.69 -14.11
N ALA A 23 -6.61 -2.38 -14.28
CA ALA A 23 -7.72 -1.43 -14.24
C ALA A 23 -8.75 -1.72 -15.35
N SER A 24 -8.28 -1.87 -16.58
CA SER A 24 -9.17 -2.13 -17.72
C SER A 24 -9.81 -3.51 -17.63
N PHE A 25 -9.07 -4.54 -17.22
CA PHE A 25 -9.61 -5.89 -17.13
C PHE A 25 -10.77 -5.97 -16.15
N TYR A 26 -10.63 -5.38 -14.95
CA TYR A 26 -11.71 -5.36 -13.95
C TYR A 26 -12.87 -4.45 -14.36
N ARG A 27 -12.61 -3.33 -15.04
CA ARG A 27 -13.68 -2.44 -15.52
C ARG A 27 -14.57 -3.12 -16.55
N GLU A 28 -14.00 -3.93 -17.43
CA GLU A 28 -14.75 -4.71 -18.43
C GLU A 28 -15.30 -6.04 -17.88
N GLY A 29 -15.46 -6.15 -16.55
CA GLY A 29 -16.05 -7.36 -15.93
C GLY A 29 -15.17 -8.61 -16.03
N GLN A 30 -13.84 -8.43 -16.08
CA GLN A 30 -12.86 -9.51 -16.22
C GLN A 30 -13.00 -10.30 -17.53
N ILE A 31 -13.51 -9.64 -18.57
CA ILE A 31 -13.63 -10.19 -19.91
C ILE A 31 -12.55 -9.55 -20.80
N LEU A 32 -11.97 -10.37 -21.69
CA LEU A 32 -11.02 -9.87 -22.68
C LEU A 32 -11.72 -8.96 -23.70
N LEU A 33 -11.06 -7.88 -24.09
CA LEU A 33 -11.55 -7.05 -25.20
C LEU A 33 -11.69 -7.88 -26.48
N PRO A 34 -12.56 -7.47 -27.42
CA PRO A 34 -12.64 -8.08 -28.74
C PRO A 34 -11.25 -8.24 -29.39
N HIS A 35 -11.04 -9.39 -30.04
CA HIS A 35 -9.78 -9.78 -30.67
C HIS A 35 -8.56 -9.93 -29.73
N HIS A 36 -8.72 -9.68 -28.43
CA HIS A 36 -7.62 -9.83 -27.47
C HIS A 36 -7.52 -11.27 -26.99
N THR A 37 -6.28 -11.69 -26.79
CA THR A 37 -5.91 -13.03 -26.33
C THR A 37 -5.51 -13.04 -24.86
N HIS A 38 -5.01 -11.92 -24.34
CA HIS A 38 -4.45 -11.82 -22.99
C HIS A 38 -4.78 -10.48 -22.33
N ALA A 39 -4.79 -10.49 -20.99
CA ALA A 39 -4.74 -9.31 -20.13
C ALA A 39 -3.43 -9.30 -19.33
N ARG A 40 -2.91 -8.10 -19.03
CA ARG A 40 -1.69 -7.87 -18.26
C ARG A 40 -2.04 -7.45 -16.84
N VAL A 41 -2.53 -8.40 -16.05
CA VAL A 41 -2.93 -8.14 -14.66
C VAL A 41 -1.67 -8.09 -13.79
N GLY A 42 -1.46 -6.96 -13.11
CA GLY A 42 -0.33 -6.72 -12.21
C GLY A 42 -0.80 -6.39 -10.80
N ILE A 43 -1.09 -5.11 -10.53
CA ILE A 43 -1.39 -4.60 -9.18
C ILE A 43 -2.53 -5.35 -8.45
N ALA A 44 -3.50 -5.86 -9.21
CA ALA A 44 -4.59 -6.66 -8.66
C ALA A 44 -4.14 -8.04 -8.12
N LEU A 45 -3.10 -8.64 -8.69
CA LEU A 45 -2.51 -9.89 -8.16
C LEU A 45 -1.87 -9.68 -6.78
N TYR A 46 -1.43 -8.44 -6.50
CA TYR A 46 -0.81 -8.06 -5.24
C TYR A 46 -1.81 -7.45 -4.24
N GLY A 47 -3.10 -7.71 -4.43
CA GLY A 47 -4.13 -7.32 -3.47
C GLY A 47 -4.42 -5.82 -3.41
N SER A 48 -4.00 -5.06 -4.43
CA SER A 48 -4.22 -3.62 -4.50
C SER A 48 -5.20 -3.26 -5.62
N ARG A 49 -6.23 -2.49 -5.24
CA ARG A 49 -7.29 -2.09 -6.14
C ARG A 49 -6.80 -1.00 -7.10
N PRO A 50 -6.98 -1.16 -8.42
CA PRO A 50 -6.57 -0.15 -9.40
C PRO A 50 -7.38 1.16 -9.30
N TYR A 51 -8.56 1.14 -8.68
CA TYR A 51 -9.39 2.31 -8.40
C TYR A 51 -10.30 2.07 -7.19
N SER A 52 -10.77 3.15 -6.57
CA SER A 52 -11.44 3.12 -5.26
C SER A 52 -12.86 2.53 -5.27
N SER A 53 -13.55 2.55 -6.42
CA SER A 53 -14.91 2.01 -6.55
C SER A 53 -14.97 0.49 -6.75
N LEU A 54 -13.85 -0.18 -7.03
CA LEU A 54 -13.81 -1.63 -7.13
C LEU A 54 -14.04 -2.25 -5.74
N ASN A 55 -14.81 -3.34 -5.64
CA ASN A 55 -15.08 -3.95 -4.35
C ASN A 55 -13.80 -4.56 -3.77
N GLN A 56 -13.60 -4.40 -2.46
CA GLN A 56 -12.49 -5.05 -1.74
C GLN A 56 -12.54 -6.58 -1.87
N HIS A 57 -13.73 -7.17 -1.99
CA HIS A 57 -13.86 -8.63 -2.09
C HIS A 57 -13.38 -9.18 -3.44
N ASP A 58 -13.33 -8.33 -4.48
CA ASP A 58 -12.86 -8.73 -5.82
C ASP A 58 -11.32 -8.85 -5.89
N ILE A 59 -10.63 -8.24 -4.92
CA ILE A 59 -9.17 -8.22 -4.83
C ILE A 59 -8.74 -8.49 -3.39
N VAL A 60 -8.27 -9.71 -3.14
CA VAL A 60 -7.83 -10.15 -1.83
C VAL A 60 -6.45 -9.56 -1.50
N GLN A 61 -6.33 -8.88 -0.36
CA GLN A 61 -5.04 -8.38 0.14
C GLN A 61 -4.08 -9.56 0.37
N SER A 62 -2.98 -9.60 -0.38
CA SER A 62 -2.00 -10.70 -0.33
C SER A 62 -0.75 -10.36 0.48
N LEU A 63 -0.56 -9.09 0.87
CA LEU A 63 0.64 -8.63 1.56
C LEU A 63 0.31 -8.00 2.91
N THR A 64 1.12 -8.34 3.92
CA THR A 64 1.12 -7.68 5.23
C THR A 64 2.56 -7.35 5.61
N VAL A 65 2.84 -6.06 5.81
CA VAL A 65 4.14 -5.61 6.32
C VAL A 65 4.11 -5.70 7.85
N LYS A 66 5.09 -6.39 8.43
CA LYS A 66 5.24 -6.58 9.88
C LYS A 66 6.65 -6.20 10.30
N ALA A 67 6.78 -5.72 11.53
CA ALA A 67 8.05 -5.39 12.16
C ALA A 67 7.95 -5.66 13.67
N HIS A 68 9.08 -5.70 14.35
CA HIS A 68 9.15 -5.98 15.78
C HIS A 68 9.20 -4.70 16.61
N VAL A 69 8.50 -4.71 17.75
CA VAL A 69 8.78 -3.77 18.83
C VAL A 69 10.10 -4.19 19.47
N ILE A 70 11.14 -3.38 19.31
CA ILE A 70 12.48 -3.67 19.83
C ILE A 70 12.72 -3.03 21.20
N GLN A 71 11.92 -2.04 21.56
CA GLN A 71 11.99 -1.40 22.87
C GLN A 71 10.65 -0.77 23.25
N VAL A 72 10.32 -0.74 24.54
CA VAL A 72 9.26 0.09 25.10
C VAL A 72 9.87 1.01 26.14
N ARG A 73 9.59 2.31 26.04
CA ARG A 73 10.07 3.33 26.99
C ARG A 73 8.90 4.04 27.64
N GLU A 74 9.00 4.28 28.94
CA GLU A 74 8.12 5.22 29.63
C GLU A 74 8.66 6.64 29.43
N VAL A 75 7.77 7.56 29.07
CA VAL A 75 8.06 8.99 28.86
C VAL A 75 7.08 9.82 29.67
N GLN A 76 7.57 10.94 30.19
CA GLN A 76 6.83 11.83 31.08
C GLN A 76 6.25 13.01 30.33
N VAL A 77 5.26 13.67 30.94
CA VAL A 77 4.73 14.93 30.41
C VAL A 77 5.84 15.96 30.29
N GLY A 78 5.92 16.63 29.14
CA GLY A 78 6.99 17.58 28.81
C GLY A 78 8.18 16.97 28.07
N ASP A 79 8.27 15.64 27.99
CA ASP A 79 9.30 14.99 27.18
C ASP A 79 9.02 15.21 25.69
N TYR A 80 10.11 15.36 24.93
CA TYR A 80 10.09 15.35 23.48
C TYR A 80 10.76 14.10 22.92
N CYS A 81 10.21 13.56 21.83
CA CYS A 81 10.68 12.34 21.21
C CYS A 81 10.88 12.52 19.70
N GLY A 82 11.96 11.93 19.21
CA GLY A 82 12.35 11.98 17.81
C GLY A 82 13.07 13.27 17.40
N TYR A 83 13.58 13.26 16.17
CA TYR A 83 14.34 14.39 15.63
C TYR A 83 13.49 15.66 15.55
N SER A 84 14.14 16.79 15.84
CA SER A 84 13.51 18.12 15.80
C SER A 84 12.22 18.22 16.62
N PHE A 85 12.15 17.49 17.74
CA PHE A 85 11.01 17.49 18.64
C PHE A 85 9.69 17.07 17.96
N ALA A 86 9.77 16.07 17.06
CA ALA A 86 8.64 15.60 16.25
C ALA A 86 7.39 15.20 17.06
N PHE A 87 7.56 14.79 18.31
CA PHE A 87 6.46 14.47 19.21
C PHE A 87 6.72 15.02 20.61
N GLU A 88 5.72 15.70 21.17
CA GLU A 88 5.70 16.16 22.56
C GLU A 88 4.67 15.36 23.37
N VAL A 89 5.07 14.93 24.57
CA VAL A 89 4.16 14.29 25.52
C VAL A 89 3.35 15.36 26.24
N THR A 90 2.19 15.69 25.69
CA THR A 90 1.33 16.76 26.23
C THR A 90 0.38 16.33 27.34
N LYS A 91 0.08 15.02 27.45
CA LYS A 91 -0.91 14.48 28.39
C LYS A 91 -0.50 13.12 28.92
N ASN A 92 -0.49 12.99 30.25
CA ASN A 92 -0.18 11.81 31.05
C ASN A 92 1.16 11.16 30.71
N ASN A 93 1.80 10.54 31.70
CA ASN A 93 2.94 9.68 31.42
C ASN A 93 2.48 8.54 30.51
N THR A 94 3.28 8.20 29.50
CA THR A 94 2.87 7.27 28.45
C THR A 94 4.01 6.32 28.08
N LYS A 95 3.67 5.28 27.31
CA LYS A 95 4.63 4.31 26.79
C LYS A 95 4.80 4.54 25.31
N LEU A 96 6.05 4.61 24.86
CA LEU A 96 6.39 4.64 23.45
C LEU A 96 7.05 3.32 23.07
N ALA A 97 6.49 2.66 22.06
CA ALA A 97 7.09 1.51 21.43
C ALA A 97 8.01 1.98 20.29
N VAL A 98 9.26 1.53 20.31
CA VAL A 98 10.21 1.67 19.21
C VAL A 98 10.06 0.45 18.32
N VAL A 99 9.65 0.67 17.07
CA VAL A 99 9.47 -0.40 16.07
C VAL A 99 10.58 -0.32 15.04
N ASP A 100 11.22 -1.45 14.78
CA ASP A 100 12.36 -1.59 13.87
C ASP A 100 11.94 -1.63 12.40
N ILE A 101 11.34 -0.52 11.95
CA ILE A 101 11.07 -0.23 10.55
C ILE A 101 10.90 1.27 10.37
N GLY A 102 11.48 1.82 9.31
CA GLY A 102 11.45 3.25 9.02
C GLY A 102 11.30 3.55 7.53
N TYR A 103 11.55 4.80 7.16
CA TYR A 103 11.43 5.22 5.77
C TYR A 103 12.56 4.69 4.87
N GLY A 104 13.68 4.27 5.45
CA GLY A 104 14.75 3.56 4.74
C GLY A 104 14.31 2.19 4.22
N ASP A 105 13.32 1.58 4.88
CA ASP A 105 12.73 0.29 4.51
C ASP A 105 11.56 0.41 3.52
N GLY A 106 11.32 1.62 3.00
CA GLY A 106 10.24 1.89 2.04
C GLY A 106 8.93 2.36 2.66
N ILE A 107 8.86 2.60 3.97
CA ILE A 107 7.69 3.24 4.58
C ILE A 107 7.66 4.72 4.23
N LEU A 108 6.70 5.13 3.40
CA LEU A 108 6.56 6.53 3.01
C LEU A 108 6.38 7.43 4.23
N ARG A 109 7.09 8.56 4.28
CA ARG A 109 6.99 9.54 5.38
C ARG A 109 5.54 10.02 5.64
N THR A 110 4.74 10.08 4.58
CA THR A 110 3.31 10.42 4.66
C THR A 110 2.49 9.43 5.49
N ARG A 111 2.98 8.19 5.69
CA ARG A 111 2.34 7.20 6.56
C ARG A 111 2.35 7.57 8.03
N ALA A 112 3.22 8.48 8.47
CA ALA A 112 3.25 8.97 9.85
C ALA A 112 1.92 9.62 10.31
N LYS A 113 1.03 9.98 9.37
CA LYS A 113 -0.33 10.49 9.66
C LYS A 113 -1.34 9.40 10.03
N HIS A 114 -0.95 8.13 9.94
CA HIS A 114 -1.80 6.97 10.17
C HIS A 114 -1.34 6.17 11.41
N GLU A 115 -2.01 5.04 11.63
CA GLU A 115 -1.79 4.16 12.77
C GLU A 115 -1.19 2.83 12.31
N ALA A 116 -0.47 2.18 13.22
CA ALA A 116 -0.02 0.80 13.09
C ALA A 116 -0.81 -0.11 14.03
N LEU A 117 -0.76 -1.42 13.79
CA LEU A 117 -1.39 -2.42 14.65
C LEU A 117 -0.33 -3.12 15.51
N ILE A 118 -0.58 -3.19 16.82
CA ILE A 118 0.12 -4.08 17.75
C ILE A 118 -0.94 -4.99 18.39
N ASN A 119 -0.81 -6.30 18.20
CA ASN A 119 -1.76 -7.30 18.72
C ASN A 119 -3.24 -6.97 18.42
N GLY A 120 -3.53 -6.50 17.21
CA GLY A 120 -4.88 -6.14 16.76
C GLY A 120 -5.40 -4.78 17.24
N LYS A 121 -4.66 -4.06 18.09
CA LYS A 121 -5.02 -2.72 18.55
C LYS A 121 -4.25 -1.65 17.78
N ARG A 122 -4.92 -0.53 17.46
CA ARG A 122 -4.36 0.60 16.71
C ARG A 122 -3.56 1.52 17.64
N TYR A 123 -2.37 1.91 17.18
CA TYR A 123 -1.48 2.84 17.85
C TYR A 123 -1.01 3.90 16.83
N PRO A 124 -1.17 5.20 17.13
CA PRO A 124 -0.69 6.27 16.27
C PRO A 124 0.84 6.30 16.13
N ILE A 125 1.30 6.54 14.91
CA ILE A 125 2.71 6.83 14.64
C ILE A 125 3.01 8.26 15.11
N ARG A 126 3.98 8.43 15.99
CA ARG A 126 4.39 9.73 16.55
C ARG A 126 5.64 10.30 15.91
N ALA A 127 6.53 9.42 15.48
CA ALA A 127 7.70 9.80 14.71
C ALA A 127 8.07 8.67 13.76
N LEU A 128 8.57 9.03 12.58
CA LEU A 128 9.04 8.10 11.57
C LEU A 128 10.45 8.52 11.14
N MET A 129 11.43 7.73 11.54
CA MET A 129 12.85 7.90 11.25
C MET A 129 13.29 6.93 10.15
N MET A 130 14.59 6.97 9.81
CA MET A 130 15.14 6.17 8.71
C MET A 130 14.99 4.67 8.97
N SER A 131 15.36 4.21 10.15
CA SER A 131 15.39 2.79 10.51
C SER A 131 14.29 2.35 11.47
N HIS A 132 13.56 3.30 12.07
CA HIS A 132 12.57 2.98 13.09
C HIS A 132 11.44 4.00 13.15
N MET A 133 10.36 3.64 13.83
CA MET A 133 9.25 4.53 14.14
C MET A 133 8.85 4.42 15.62
N LEU A 134 8.19 5.46 16.12
CA LEU A 134 7.63 5.50 17.47
C LEU A 134 6.11 5.37 17.42
N LEU A 135 5.57 4.43 18.19
CA LEU A 135 4.13 4.25 18.38
C LEU A 135 3.75 4.61 19.82
N LYS A 136 2.62 5.32 20.00
CA LYS A 136 2.06 5.67 21.33
C LYS A 136 0.78 4.92 21.59
#